data_AF-A0A3A0G353-F1
#
_entry.id   AF-A0A3A0G353-F1
#
_cell.length_a   1.000
_cell.length_b   1.000
_cell.length_c   1.000
_cell.angle_alpha   90.00
_cell.angle_beta   90.00
_cell.angle_gamma   90.00
#
_symmetry.space_group_name_H-M   'P 1'
#
loop_
_entity.id
_entity.type
_entity.pdbx_description
1 polymer ?
#
loop_
_entity_poly.entity_id
_entity_poly.type
_entity_poly.pdbx_seq_one_letter_code
_entity_poly.pdbx_strand_id
1 'polypeptide(L)'
;MEPRGLRHDVAAGAGAGGHAVQRGVGAEPADGRLRGRLPAGGPLAHHPLVRRTRPVTRAAKRAERAAVDAGSGTHDADGAPDAPFYRAGLRFECQPSCGACCAQPGKVYVTRDEVKALAAHRGLGIAEFRRRFVRRERGALLLADRPEGGCVFLGPDLRCGVYPARPTQCRTYPFWPEIIADAATWEWEGLKCPGIGKGDVILADEIEVRSRETSSERV
;
A
#
# COMPACT_ATOMS: atom_id res chain seq x y z
N MET A 1 -45.74 -14.27 -49.72
CA MET A 1 -46.09 -15.70 -49.88
C MET A 1 -45.64 -16.42 -48.62
N GLU A 2 -46.42 -16.27 -47.56
CA GLU A 2 -46.45 -17.19 -46.40
C GLU A 2 -47.04 -18.55 -46.85
N PRO A 3 -46.98 -19.68 -46.08
CA PRO A 3 -46.99 -19.74 -44.61
C PRO A 3 -46.15 -20.86 -43.93
N ARG A 4 -46.14 -20.91 -42.58
CA ARG A 4 -46.81 -21.98 -41.78
C ARG A 4 -46.43 -21.97 -40.29
N GLY A 5 -47.46 -21.87 -39.44
CA GLY A 5 -47.40 -22.18 -38.00
C GLY A 5 -47.32 -23.70 -37.72
N LEU A 6 -46.83 -24.16 -36.57
CA LEU A 6 -47.39 -24.11 -35.19
C LEU A 6 -48.25 -25.35 -34.81
N ARG A 7 -47.64 -26.20 -33.97
CA ARG A 7 -48.24 -27.16 -32.98
C ARG A 7 -48.92 -28.43 -33.54
N HIS A 8 -49.19 -29.51 -32.77
CA HIS A 8 -49.13 -29.76 -31.32
C HIS A 8 -48.91 -31.27 -30.98
N ASP A 9 -48.53 -31.57 -29.73
CA ASP A 9 -48.94 -32.74 -28.88
C ASP A 9 -48.39 -34.17 -29.18
N VAL A 10 -48.32 -35.17 -28.25
CA VAL A 10 -48.70 -35.28 -26.80
C VAL A 10 -47.96 -36.43 -26.06
N ALA A 11 -48.01 -36.48 -24.70
CA ALA A 11 -47.75 -37.61 -23.76
C ALA A 11 -46.31 -38.17 -23.56
N ALA A 12 -45.91 -38.76 -22.42
CA ALA A 12 -46.41 -38.77 -21.01
C ALA A 12 -45.35 -39.40 -20.05
N GLY A 13 -45.44 -39.19 -18.73
CA GLY A 13 -44.63 -39.90 -17.72
C GLY A 13 -44.69 -39.27 -16.32
N ALA A 14 -45.06 -40.04 -15.28
CA ALA A 14 -45.39 -39.54 -13.93
C ALA A 14 -44.68 -40.30 -12.80
N GLY A 15 -44.62 -39.69 -11.60
CA GLY A 15 -44.09 -40.25 -10.34
C GLY A 15 -43.24 -39.21 -9.58
N ALA A 16 -43.60 -38.55 -8.48
CA ALA A 16 -44.46 -38.80 -7.30
C ALA A 16 -43.67 -39.24 -6.03
N GLY A 17 -43.81 -38.46 -4.95
CA GLY A 17 -43.31 -38.76 -3.59
C GLY A 17 -41.91 -38.22 -3.27
N GLY A 18 -41.67 -37.53 -2.14
CA GLY A 18 -42.60 -37.06 -1.10
C GLY A 18 -41.92 -36.13 -0.08
N HIS A 19 -42.70 -35.24 0.56
CA HIS A 19 -42.22 -34.35 1.62
C HIS A 19 -42.10 -35.07 2.97
N ALA A 20 -41.09 -34.71 3.77
CA ALA A 20 -41.16 -34.75 5.22
C ALA A 20 -40.38 -33.56 5.82
N VAL A 21 -41.10 -32.67 6.51
CA VAL A 21 -40.55 -31.54 7.28
C VAL A 21 -41.11 -31.65 8.69
N GLN A 22 -40.27 -31.48 9.72
CA GLN A 22 -40.50 -30.74 11.00
C GLN A 22 -39.48 -31.20 12.08
N ARG A 23 -38.65 -30.29 12.63
CA ARG A 23 -38.77 -29.59 13.95
C ARG A 23 -38.70 -30.56 15.15
N GLY A 24 -37.66 -30.49 16.01
CA GLY A 24 -37.59 -29.62 17.21
C GLY A 24 -38.12 -30.39 18.45
N VAL A 25 -37.67 -30.27 19.71
CA VAL A 25 -36.88 -29.25 20.45
C VAL A 25 -36.37 -29.83 21.79
N GLY A 26 -35.33 -29.20 22.36
CA GLY A 26 -34.92 -29.28 23.79
C GLY A 26 -33.99 -30.44 24.21
N ALA A 27 -33.18 -30.36 25.26
CA ALA A 27 -32.61 -29.27 26.06
C ALA A 27 -31.67 -29.91 27.13
N GLU A 28 -30.44 -29.38 27.27
CA GLU A 28 -29.56 -29.24 28.47
C GLU A 28 -29.83 -29.99 29.81
N PRO A 29 -28.84 -30.12 30.73
CA PRO A 29 -27.39 -30.26 30.57
C PRO A 29 -26.80 -31.37 31.50
N ALA A 30 -25.48 -31.62 31.46
CA ALA A 30 -24.79 -32.43 32.47
C ALA A 30 -23.49 -31.77 32.96
N ASP A 31 -23.36 -31.67 34.28
CA ASP A 31 -22.30 -30.96 35.00
C ASP A 31 -20.89 -31.51 34.76
N GLY A 32 -19.90 -30.62 34.62
CA GLY A 32 -18.54 -30.95 34.21
C GLY A 32 -17.46 -30.02 34.76
N ARG A 33 -17.55 -29.63 36.05
CA ARG A 33 -16.58 -28.73 36.71
C ARG A 33 -15.16 -29.32 36.81
N LEU A 34 -14.35 -29.18 35.76
CA LEU A 34 -12.90 -29.34 35.86
C LEU A 34 -12.26 -28.06 36.45
N ARG A 35 -11.99 -28.10 37.76
CA ARG A 35 -11.29 -27.02 38.49
C ARG A 35 -9.80 -26.98 38.14
N GLY A 36 -9.43 -26.23 37.11
CA GLY A 36 -8.04 -25.87 36.84
C GLY A 36 -7.50 -24.89 37.89
N ARG A 37 -6.53 -25.32 38.72
CA ARG A 37 -5.78 -24.43 39.61
C ARG A 37 -4.90 -23.48 38.79
N LEU A 38 -5.08 -22.17 38.95
CA LEU A 38 -4.07 -21.18 38.57
C LEU A 38 -2.95 -21.18 39.63
N PRO A 39 -1.67 -21.37 39.27
CA PRO A 39 -0.56 -21.19 40.19
C PRO A 39 -0.32 -19.70 40.50
N ALA A 40 0.29 -19.43 41.66
CA ALA A 40 0.56 -18.08 42.16
C ALA A 40 1.59 -17.32 41.29
N GLY A 41 1.56 -15.98 41.38
CA GLY A 41 2.36 -15.10 40.53
C GLY A 41 3.87 -15.21 40.75
N GLY A 42 4.61 -15.16 39.65
CA GLY A 42 6.06 -14.89 39.61
C GLY A 42 6.36 -13.39 39.43
N PRO A 43 7.58 -12.93 39.75
CA PRO A 43 7.91 -11.51 39.82
C PRO A 43 7.96 -10.82 38.45
N LEU A 44 7.69 -9.52 38.47
CA LEU A 44 7.72 -8.62 37.32
C LEU A 44 9.09 -8.62 36.63
N ALA A 45 9.16 -9.13 35.40
CA ALA A 45 10.35 -9.02 34.57
C ALA A 45 10.66 -7.55 34.27
N HIS A 46 11.94 -7.18 34.43
CA HIS A 46 12.38 -5.80 34.41
C HIS A 46 12.17 -5.15 33.04
N HIS A 47 11.46 -4.02 33.01
CA HIS A 47 11.30 -3.20 31.82
C HIS A 47 12.70 -2.77 31.31
N PRO A 48 13.04 -2.99 30.03
CA PRO A 48 14.32 -2.51 29.51
C PRO A 48 14.38 -0.99 29.66
N LEU A 49 15.51 -0.50 30.16
CA LEU A 49 15.77 0.92 30.36
C LEU A 49 15.58 1.65 29.02
N VAL A 50 14.52 2.45 28.93
CA VAL A 50 14.31 3.36 27.82
C VAL A 50 15.52 4.29 27.76
N ARG A 51 16.38 4.10 26.75
CA ARG A 51 17.51 5.00 26.51
C ARG A 51 16.95 6.39 26.29
N ARG A 52 17.08 7.25 27.30
CA ARG A 52 16.75 8.68 27.19
C ARG A 52 17.48 9.22 25.97
N THR A 53 16.72 9.65 24.97
CA THR A 53 17.27 10.30 23.78
C THR A 53 18.07 11.52 24.23
N ARG A 54 19.28 11.69 23.69
CA ARG A 54 20.10 12.86 24.00
C ARG A 54 19.31 14.12 23.58
N PRO A 55 19.22 15.16 24.41
CA PRO A 55 18.55 16.39 24.01
C PRO A 55 19.25 16.96 22.79
N VAL A 56 18.49 17.15 21.70
CA VAL A 56 19.01 17.69 20.44
C VAL A 56 19.59 19.08 20.71
N THR A 57 20.82 19.31 20.27
CA THR A 57 21.53 20.54 20.64
C THR A 57 20.82 21.78 20.05
N ARG A 58 20.98 22.92 20.73
CA ARG A 58 20.40 24.21 20.28
C ARG A 58 20.90 24.65 18.89
N ALA A 59 22.00 24.06 18.40
CA ALA A 59 22.49 24.22 17.03
C ALA A 59 21.66 23.40 16.01
N ALA A 60 21.42 22.11 16.26
CA ALA A 60 20.57 21.28 15.41
C ALA A 60 19.14 21.85 15.32
N LYS A 61 18.58 22.30 16.45
CA LYS A 61 17.27 22.98 16.49
C LYS A 61 17.24 24.32 15.74
N ARG A 62 18.40 24.94 15.47
CA ARG A 62 18.53 26.15 14.64
C ARG A 62 18.60 25.81 13.15
N ALA A 63 19.30 24.74 12.76
CA ALA A 63 19.30 24.23 11.39
C ALA A 63 17.88 23.79 10.97
N GLU A 64 17.17 23.07 11.84
CA GLU A 64 15.79 22.66 11.62
C GLU A 64 14.83 23.86 11.49
N ARG A 65 15.04 24.92 12.29
CA ARG A 65 14.28 26.17 12.16
C ARG A 65 14.55 26.93 10.86
N ALA A 66 15.81 27.03 10.45
CA ALA A 66 16.17 27.65 9.17
C ALA A 66 15.52 26.93 7.96
N ALA A 67 15.17 25.65 8.09
CA ALA A 67 14.48 24.86 7.08
C ALA A 67 12.93 24.82 7.20
N VAL A 68 12.31 25.46 8.20
CA VAL A 68 10.83 25.57 8.28
C VAL A 68 10.31 26.99 8.00
N ASP A 69 11.12 28.03 8.23
CA ASP A 69 10.75 29.41 7.90
C ASP A 69 10.73 29.68 6.37
N ALA A 70 11.12 28.69 5.54
CA ALA A 70 11.00 28.71 4.08
C ALA A 70 9.65 28.15 3.54
N GLY A 71 8.76 27.67 4.41
CA GLY A 71 7.52 26.97 4.02
C GLY A 71 6.25 27.84 3.91
N SER A 72 6.36 29.16 4.08
CA SER A 72 5.22 30.09 4.02
C SER A 72 5.70 31.49 3.62
N GLY A 73 6.21 31.61 2.39
CA GLY A 73 6.61 32.87 1.77
C GLY A 73 5.83 33.11 0.50
N THR A 74 5.36 34.36 0.32
CA THR A 74 4.81 34.86 -0.94
C THR A 74 5.82 34.78 -2.08
N HIS A 75 5.36 34.92 -3.33
CA HIS A 75 6.20 34.88 -4.52
C HIS A 75 7.24 36.02 -4.57
N ASP A 76 8.36 35.87 -3.87
CA ASP A 76 9.52 36.75 -4.00
C ASP A 76 10.31 36.35 -5.26
N ALA A 77 10.25 37.22 -6.27
CA ALA A 77 10.71 36.99 -7.63
C ALA A 77 12.23 37.20 -7.83
N ASP A 78 13.05 36.67 -6.92
CA ASP A 78 14.53 36.76 -6.94
C ASP A 78 15.19 35.37 -7.03
N GLY A 79 14.68 34.51 -7.91
CA GLY A 79 15.24 33.20 -8.23
C GLY A 79 15.57 33.06 -9.71
N ALA A 80 16.75 32.54 -10.05
CA ALA A 80 17.13 32.29 -11.44
C ALA A 80 16.07 31.39 -12.14
N PRO A 81 15.63 31.73 -13.36
CA PRO A 81 14.40 31.20 -13.96
C PRO A 81 14.43 29.69 -14.26
N ASP A 82 15.61 29.07 -14.26
CA ASP A 82 15.82 27.67 -14.63
C ASP A 82 15.96 26.71 -13.42
N ALA A 83 15.95 27.22 -12.18
CA ALA A 83 16.10 26.39 -10.99
C ALA A 83 14.79 25.67 -10.62
N PRO A 84 14.81 24.34 -10.34
CA PRO A 84 13.60 23.63 -9.95
C PRO A 84 13.01 24.20 -8.65
N PHE A 85 11.68 24.15 -8.50
CA PHE A 85 11.01 24.67 -7.29
C PHE A 85 11.52 23.98 -6.00
N TYR A 86 11.90 22.70 -6.11
CA TYR A 86 12.48 21.88 -5.05
C TYR A 86 13.98 22.10 -4.81
N ARG A 87 14.60 23.18 -5.30
CA ARG A 87 16.03 23.50 -5.08
C ARG A 87 16.46 23.51 -3.60
N ALA A 88 15.55 23.82 -2.69
CA ALA A 88 15.77 23.80 -1.23
C ALA A 88 15.49 22.44 -0.57
N GLY A 89 15.16 21.42 -1.37
CA GLY A 89 14.64 20.14 -0.93
C GLY A 89 13.13 20.14 -0.66
N LEU A 90 12.56 18.95 -0.44
CA LEU A 90 11.15 18.73 -0.10
C LEU A 90 11.03 17.80 1.09
N ARG A 91 10.08 18.07 1.99
CA ARG A 91 9.78 17.19 3.12
C ARG A 91 8.88 16.04 2.70
N PHE A 92 9.31 14.81 2.98
CA PHE A 92 8.47 13.62 2.78
C PHE A 92 8.77 12.50 3.77
N GLU A 93 7.71 11.94 4.36
CA GLU A 93 7.78 10.70 5.14
C GLU A 93 6.53 9.86 4.87
N CYS A 94 6.73 8.61 4.42
CA CYS A 94 5.64 7.68 4.20
C CYS A 94 4.99 7.28 5.54
N GLN A 95 3.71 7.63 5.72
CA GLN A 95 3.03 7.48 7.00
C GLN A 95 2.67 6.01 7.30
N PRO A 96 2.82 5.54 8.56
CA PRO A 96 2.52 4.16 8.94
C PRO A 96 1.02 3.85 8.82
N SER A 97 0.67 2.63 8.37
CA SER A 97 -0.73 2.21 8.13
C SER A 97 -1.53 3.18 7.26
N CYS A 98 -0.87 3.87 6.32
CA CYS A 98 -1.52 4.87 5.47
C CYS A 98 -2.32 4.26 4.31
N GLY A 99 -1.71 3.34 3.55
CA GLY A 99 -2.33 2.71 2.38
C GLY A 99 -2.71 3.64 1.21
N ALA A 100 -2.60 4.97 1.31
CA ALA A 100 -3.21 5.93 0.39
C ALA A 100 -2.89 5.67 -1.09
N CYS A 101 -1.61 5.48 -1.46
CA CYS A 101 -1.23 5.15 -2.84
C CYS A 101 -1.48 3.67 -3.21
N CYS A 102 -1.47 2.76 -2.24
CA CYS A 102 -1.67 1.32 -2.48
C CYS A 102 -3.15 0.92 -2.61
N ALA A 103 -4.07 1.72 -2.09
CA ALA A 103 -5.51 1.45 -2.09
C ALA A 103 -6.22 1.92 -3.38
N GLN A 104 -5.62 2.85 -4.12
CA GLN A 104 -6.21 3.36 -5.36
C GLN A 104 -6.02 2.39 -6.54
N PRO A 105 -6.92 2.40 -7.53
CA PRO A 105 -6.65 1.80 -8.84
C PRO A 105 -5.37 2.37 -9.44
N GLY A 106 -4.48 1.51 -9.94
CA GLY A 106 -3.19 1.94 -10.45
C GLY A 106 -2.45 0.83 -11.19
N LYS A 107 -1.21 1.12 -11.59
CA LYS A 107 -0.31 0.18 -12.25
C LYS A 107 1.06 0.26 -11.61
N VAL A 108 1.40 -0.75 -10.80
CA VAL A 108 2.73 -0.91 -10.24
C VAL A 108 3.55 -1.77 -11.19
N TYR A 109 4.40 -1.12 -11.99
CA TYR A 109 5.33 -1.79 -12.90
C TYR A 109 6.47 -2.41 -12.09
N VAL A 110 7.00 -3.54 -12.58
CA VAL A 110 8.13 -4.25 -11.95
C VAL A 110 9.08 -4.82 -12.99
N THR A 111 10.36 -4.70 -12.74
CA THR A 111 11.43 -5.36 -13.48
C THR A 111 11.50 -6.85 -13.13
N ARG A 112 12.29 -7.61 -13.91
CA ARG A 112 12.55 -9.02 -13.61
C ARG A 112 13.30 -9.22 -12.28
N ASP A 113 14.11 -8.25 -11.87
CA ASP A 113 14.94 -8.35 -10.68
C ASP A 113 14.18 -7.94 -9.42
N GLU A 114 13.29 -6.95 -9.50
CA GLU A 114 12.33 -6.68 -8.42
C GLU A 114 11.38 -7.85 -8.19
N VAL A 115 10.95 -8.55 -9.25
CA VAL A 115 10.18 -9.80 -9.11
C VAL A 115 10.98 -10.89 -8.38
N LYS A 116 12.32 -10.96 -8.54
CA LYS A 116 13.16 -11.86 -7.74
C LYS A 116 13.24 -11.40 -6.28
N ALA A 117 13.46 -10.11 -6.04
CA ALA A 117 13.57 -9.54 -4.70
C ALA A 117 12.27 -9.69 -3.89
N LEU A 118 11.12 -9.42 -4.51
CA LEU A 118 9.80 -9.62 -3.92
C LEU A 118 9.49 -11.11 -3.66
N ALA A 119 9.86 -12.00 -4.58
CA ALA A 119 9.72 -13.45 -4.37
C ALA A 119 10.55 -13.94 -3.17
N ALA A 120 11.82 -13.52 -3.10
CA ALA A 120 12.70 -13.83 -1.98
C ALA A 120 12.17 -13.26 -0.65
N HIS A 121 11.71 -12.01 -0.62
CA HIS A 121 11.11 -11.38 0.56
C HIS A 121 9.84 -12.09 1.03
N ARG A 122 9.06 -12.68 0.11
CA ARG A 122 7.86 -13.48 0.43
C ARG A 122 8.17 -14.95 0.75
N GLY A 123 9.42 -15.39 0.66
CA GLY A 123 9.81 -16.80 0.86
C GLY A 123 9.29 -17.75 -0.22
N LEU A 124 9.04 -17.25 -1.45
CA LEU A 124 8.45 -18.01 -2.55
C LEU A 124 9.43 -18.20 -3.70
N GLY A 125 9.29 -19.31 -4.42
CA GLY A 125 9.99 -19.52 -5.70
C GLY A 125 9.51 -18.51 -6.74
N ILE A 126 10.42 -17.97 -7.56
CA ILE A 126 10.14 -16.94 -8.58
C ILE A 126 8.96 -17.32 -9.49
N ALA A 127 8.88 -18.59 -9.92
CA ALA A 127 7.80 -19.08 -10.76
C ALA A 127 6.43 -19.07 -10.06
N GLU A 128 6.40 -19.36 -8.76
CA GLU A 128 5.17 -19.31 -7.96
C GLU A 128 4.75 -17.87 -7.67
N PHE A 129 5.68 -17.03 -7.23
CA PHE A 129 5.44 -15.60 -7.01
C PHE A 129 4.87 -14.95 -8.26
N ARG A 130 5.44 -15.24 -9.44
CA ARG A 130 4.94 -14.71 -10.71
C ARG A 130 3.52 -15.17 -11.03
N ARG A 131 3.16 -16.44 -10.80
CA ARG A 131 1.79 -16.93 -11.01
C ARG A 131 0.77 -16.27 -10.07
N ARG A 132 1.18 -15.93 -8.84
CA ARG A 132 0.29 -15.43 -7.79
C ARG A 132 0.15 -13.91 -7.75
N PHE A 133 1.21 -13.18 -8.08
CA PHE A 133 1.32 -11.74 -7.78
C PHE A 133 1.80 -10.88 -8.95
N VAL A 134 2.03 -11.44 -10.14
CA VAL A 134 2.52 -10.68 -11.30
C VAL A 134 1.63 -10.92 -12.51
N ARG A 135 1.06 -9.84 -13.06
CA ARG A 135 0.35 -9.86 -14.35
C ARG A 135 1.22 -9.32 -15.47
N ARG A 136 0.81 -9.59 -16.72
CA ARG A 136 1.44 -9.07 -17.94
C ARG A 136 0.48 -8.18 -18.68
N GLU A 137 0.94 -7.02 -19.12
CA GLU A 137 0.13 -6.09 -19.92
C GLU A 137 1.04 -5.41 -20.94
N ARG A 138 0.72 -5.50 -22.24
CA ARG A 138 1.48 -4.87 -23.34
C ARG A 138 3.00 -5.08 -23.29
N GLY A 139 3.45 -6.26 -22.84
CA GLY A 139 4.88 -6.62 -22.72
C GLY A 139 5.49 -6.36 -21.34
N ALA A 140 4.96 -5.39 -20.58
CA ALA A 140 5.40 -5.07 -19.23
C ALA A 140 4.97 -6.14 -18.21
N LEU A 141 5.70 -6.23 -17.09
CA LEU A 141 5.29 -6.95 -15.89
C LEU A 141 4.74 -5.93 -14.89
N LEU A 142 3.64 -6.29 -14.24
CA LEU A 142 3.01 -5.47 -13.21
C LEU A 142 2.66 -6.33 -12.01
N LEU A 143 2.61 -5.74 -10.82
CA LEU A 143 1.96 -6.41 -9.69
C LEU A 143 0.48 -6.65 -9.99
N ALA A 144 -0.04 -7.74 -9.42
CA ALA A 144 -1.47 -7.99 -9.42
C ALA A 144 -2.20 -6.98 -8.53
N ASP A 145 -3.46 -6.74 -8.88
CA ASP A 145 -4.38 -5.90 -8.14
C ASP A 145 -5.36 -6.79 -7.36
N ARG A 146 -5.93 -6.29 -6.26
CA ARG A 146 -7.01 -6.97 -5.53
C ARG A 146 -8.31 -6.89 -6.33
N PRO A 147 -9.27 -7.82 -6.15
CA PRO A 147 -10.57 -7.78 -6.86
C PRO A 147 -11.33 -6.45 -6.67
N GLU A 148 -11.24 -5.85 -5.49
CA GLU A 148 -11.84 -4.57 -5.13
C GLU A 148 -11.00 -3.33 -5.53
N GLY A 149 -9.81 -3.55 -6.11
CA GLY A 149 -8.85 -2.51 -6.47
C GLY A 149 -7.71 -2.31 -5.46
N GLY A 150 -6.66 -1.64 -5.94
CA GLY A 150 -5.41 -1.45 -5.20
C GLY A 150 -4.48 -2.66 -5.24
N CYS A 151 -3.25 -2.46 -4.78
CA CYS A 151 -2.16 -3.44 -4.84
C CYS A 151 -2.42 -4.70 -4.00
N VAL A 152 -2.13 -5.87 -4.56
CA VAL A 152 -2.26 -7.20 -3.90
C VAL A 152 -1.48 -7.35 -2.58
N PHE A 153 -0.53 -6.46 -2.29
CA PHE A 153 0.25 -6.47 -1.05
C PHE A 153 -0.24 -5.47 0.02
N LEU A 154 -1.37 -4.79 -0.18
CA LEU A 154 -1.99 -3.99 0.88
C LEU A 154 -2.75 -4.90 1.87
N GLY A 155 -2.31 -4.93 3.12
CA GLY A 155 -2.96 -5.65 4.20
C GLY A 155 -4.26 -4.99 4.68
N PRO A 156 -5.11 -5.71 5.43
CA PRO A 156 -6.36 -5.17 5.98
C PRO A 156 -6.15 -4.08 7.03
N ASP A 157 -4.93 -3.97 7.57
CA ASP A 157 -4.45 -2.94 8.50
C ASP A 157 -3.80 -1.73 7.81
N LEU A 158 -4.02 -1.60 6.49
CA LEU A 158 -3.45 -0.61 5.59
C LEU A 158 -1.90 -0.61 5.53
N ARG A 159 -1.24 -1.71 5.94
CA ARG A 159 0.21 -1.86 5.81
C ARG A 159 0.60 -2.53 4.51
N CYS A 160 1.71 -2.10 3.93
CA CYS A 160 2.31 -2.77 2.78
C CYS A 160 3.06 -4.03 3.24
N GLY A 161 2.54 -5.21 2.91
CA GLY A 161 3.12 -6.51 3.24
C GLY A 161 4.43 -6.85 2.52
N VAL A 162 4.99 -5.91 1.75
CA VAL A 162 6.32 -5.99 1.11
C VAL A 162 7.14 -4.70 1.29
N TYR A 163 6.86 -3.89 2.33
CA TYR A 163 7.46 -2.55 2.49
C TYR A 163 9.00 -2.49 2.35
N PRO A 164 9.79 -3.44 2.89
CA PRO A 164 11.26 -3.46 2.73
C PRO A 164 11.73 -3.83 1.32
N ALA A 165 10.90 -4.57 0.58
CA ALA A 165 11.19 -5.03 -0.79
C ALA A 165 10.35 -4.26 -1.83
N ARG A 166 9.89 -3.05 -1.51
CA ARG A 166 9.10 -2.22 -2.43
C ARG A 166 9.83 -2.08 -3.77
N PRO A 167 9.13 -2.26 -4.90
CA PRO A 167 9.68 -1.89 -6.18
C PRO A 167 10.01 -0.39 -6.18
N THR A 168 10.99 -0.01 -6.98
CA THR A 168 11.52 1.35 -7.11
C THR A 168 10.39 2.36 -7.31
N GLN A 169 9.45 2.13 -8.23
CA GLN A 169 8.26 2.99 -8.40
C GLN A 169 7.51 3.28 -7.07
N CYS A 170 7.36 2.29 -6.19
CA CYS A 170 6.74 2.46 -4.87
C CYS A 170 7.68 3.01 -3.78
N ARG A 171 8.99 3.04 -4.02
CA ARG A 171 10.03 3.56 -3.14
C ARG A 171 10.32 5.04 -3.41
N THR A 172 10.30 5.42 -4.68
CA THR A 172 10.57 6.76 -5.19
C THR A 172 9.37 7.69 -5.12
N TYR A 173 8.13 7.17 -5.08
CA TYR A 173 6.94 7.99 -4.84
C TYR A 173 7.08 8.81 -3.55
N PRO A 174 6.78 10.13 -3.55
CA PRO A 174 6.11 10.92 -4.61
C PRO A 174 7.05 11.63 -5.59
N PHE A 175 8.35 11.31 -5.63
CA PHE A 175 9.36 11.98 -6.47
C PHE A 175 9.36 11.52 -7.94
N TRP A 176 8.20 11.18 -8.49
CA TRP A 176 8.07 10.82 -9.91
C TRP A 176 8.12 12.10 -10.77
N PRO A 177 8.69 12.07 -12.00
CA PRO A 177 8.81 13.25 -12.86
C PRO A 177 7.50 14.02 -13.02
N GLU A 178 6.39 13.31 -13.19
CA GLU A 178 5.06 13.91 -13.37
C GLU A 178 4.50 14.57 -12.11
N ILE A 179 5.03 14.29 -10.91
CA ILE A 179 4.61 14.91 -9.64
C ILE A 179 5.52 16.10 -9.30
N ILE A 180 6.82 15.99 -9.57
CA ILE A 180 7.81 17.05 -9.29
C ILE A 180 8.05 18.00 -10.48
N ALA A 181 7.18 18.00 -11.47
CA ALA A 181 7.27 18.89 -12.63
C ALA A 181 7.19 20.37 -12.24
N ASP A 182 6.30 20.70 -11.29
CA ASP A 182 6.07 22.05 -10.79
C ASP A 182 5.48 22.03 -9.36
N ALA A 183 5.48 23.19 -8.70
CA ALA A 183 5.05 23.32 -7.31
C ALA A 183 3.53 23.07 -7.13
N ALA A 184 2.71 23.47 -8.09
CA ALA A 184 1.25 23.31 -7.99
C ALA A 184 0.85 21.83 -8.10
N THR A 185 1.53 21.07 -8.97
CA THR A 185 1.35 19.61 -9.08
C THR A 185 1.79 18.89 -7.80
N TRP A 186 2.89 19.31 -7.18
CA TRP A 186 3.33 18.79 -5.88
C TRP A 186 2.33 19.08 -4.75
N GLU A 187 1.81 20.32 -4.67
CA GLU A 187 0.75 20.69 -3.73
C GLU A 187 -0.53 19.86 -3.94
N TRP A 188 -0.92 19.64 -5.20
CA TRP A 188 -2.10 18.86 -5.55
C TRP A 188 -1.96 17.37 -5.22
N GLU A 189 -0.75 16.81 -5.35
CA GLU A 189 -0.45 15.45 -4.86
C GLU A 189 -0.43 15.39 -3.32
N GLY A 190 -0.04 16.48 -2.65
CA GLY A 190 -0.13 16.64 -1.20
C GLY A 190 -1.54 16.51 -0.63
N LEU A 191 -2.57 16.83 -1.42
CA LEU A 191 -3.98 16.60 -1.06
C LEU A 191 -4.35 15.11 -0.96
N LYS A 192 -3.59 14.22 -1.62
CA LYS A 192 -3.80 12.76 -1.65
C LYS A 192 -2.81 12.03 -0.74
N CYS A 193 -1.59 12.54 -0.63
CA CYS A 193 -0.50 11.91 0.09
C CYS A 193 -0.27 12.59 1.46
N PRO A 194 -0.73 12.00 2.58
CA PRO A 194 -0.54 12.59 3.92
C PRO A 194 0.93 12.60 4.38
N GLY A 195 1.85 12.02 3.60
CA GLY A 195 3.29 12.05 3.84
C GLY A 195 4.03 13.24 3.23
N ILE A 196 3.42 13.95 2.28
CA ILE A 196 4.00 15.19 1.74
C ILE A 196 4.00 16.26 2.84
N GLY A 197 5.12 16.97 2.98
CA GLY A 197 5.33 17.94 4.05
C GLY A 197 5.62 17.32 5.43
N LYS A 198 5.87 16.00 5.53
CA LYS A 198 6.21 15.29 6.78
C LYS A 198 7.68 14.87 6.83
N GLY A 199 8.18 14.62 8.04
CA GLY A 199 9.53 14.14 8.31
C GLY A 199 10.66 15.01 7.74
N ASP A 200 11.74 14.33 7.32
CA ASP A 200 13.01 14.92 6.92
C ASP A 200 12.94 15.60 5.55
N VAL A 201 13.86 16.54 5.33
CA VAL A 201 14.07 17.20 4.02
C VAL A 201 14.88 16.27 3.13
N ILE A 202 14.30 15.87 2.00
CA ILE A 202 15.01 15.20 0.91
C ILE A 202 15.65 16.27 0.04
N LEU A 203 16.96 16.19 -0.19
CA LEU A 203 17.72 17.21 -0.94
C LEU A 203 17.48 17.09 -2.45
N ALA A 204 17.69 18.18 -3.20
CA ALA A 204 17.45 18.24 -4.64
C ALA A 204 18.16 17.10 -5.42
N ASP A 205 19.45 16.86 -5.18
CA ASP A 205 20.22 15.78 -5.81
C ASP A 205 19.57 14.39 -5.59
N GLU A 206 19.03 14.14 -4.39
CA GLU A 206 18.37 12.88 -4.06
C GLU A 206 16.98 12.76 -4.71
N ILE A 207 16.25 13.88 -4.80
CA ILE A 207 14.99 13.96 -5.57
C ILE A 207 15.24 13.62 -7.04
N GLU A 208 16.30 14.17 -7.64
CA GLU A 208 16.66 13.88 -9.03
C GLU A 208 17.04 12.40 -9.23
N VAL A 209 17.80 11.79 -8.31
CA VAL A 209 18.14 10.35 -8.38
C VAL A 209 16.86 9.50 -8.38
N ARG A 210 15.97 9.71 -7.40
CA ARG A 210 14.69 8.97 -7.28
C ARG A 210 13.77 9.18 -8.50
N SER A 211 13.79 10.37 -9.09
CA SER A 211 13.05 10.69 -10.31
C SER A 211 13.59 9.94 -11.54
N ARG A 212 14.93 9.93 -11.71
CA ARG A 212 15.63 9.20 -12.79
C ARG A 212 15.39 7.69 -12.67
N GLU A 213 15.52 7.12 -11.48
CA GLU A 213 15.23 5.70 -11.20
C GLU A 213 13.84 5.29 -11.71
N THR A 214 12.81 6.05 -11.32
CA THR A 214 11.41 5.81 -11.76
C THR A 214 11.26 5.90 -13.28
N SER A 215 11.94 6.85 -13.92
CA SER A 215 11.84 7.08 -15.36
C SER A 215 12.42 5.92 -16.15
N SER A 216 13.54 5.36 -15.68
CA SER A 216 14.25 4.26 -16.35
C SER A 216 13.47 2.94 -16.39
N GLU A 217 12.46 2.76 -15.53
CA GLU A 217 11.70 1.51 -15.38
C GLU A 217 10.34 1.52 -16.09
N ARG A 218 9.91 2.67 -16.63
CA ARG A 218 8.63 2.80 -17.36
C ARG A 218 8.76 2.64 -18.88
N VAL A 219 9.94 2.30 -19.37
CA VAL A 219 10.29 2.10 -20.79
C VAL A 219 10.16 0.62 -21.17
#